data_AF-A0A970Y8F7-F1
#
_entry.id   AF-A0A970Y8F7-F1
#
_cell.length_a   1.000
_cell.length_b   1.000
_cell.length_c   1.000
_cell.angle_alpha   90.00
_cell.angle_beta   90.00
_cell.angle_gamma   90.00
#
_symmetry.space_group_name_H-M   'P 1'
#
loop_
_entity.id
_entity.type
_entity.pdbx_description
1 polymer ?
#
loop_
_entity_poly.entity_id
_entity_poly.type
_entity_poly.pdbx_seq_one_letter_code
_entity_poly.pdbx_strand_id
1 'polypeptide(L)'
;MSIARLRLLIKRNFTSYYLQLHGYGVADPTDTILSCTVYLAARTEAAGHLLSDVEFDAEIQHIAGEIEQDLLRKGPGMKQRLNEESVPVRVRECMLVARGRTWPDADERTRGGRGTGE
;
A
#
# COMPACT_ATOMS: atom_id res chain seq x y z
N MET A 1 -2.50 -16.92 -5.33
CA MET A 1 -3.60 -16.26 -4.56
C MET A 1 -4.20 -15.18 -5.45
N SER A 2 -5.52 -15.05 -5.58
CA SER A 2 -6.10 -14.05 -6.50
C SER A 2 -5.91 -12.61 -6.00
N ILE A 3 -5.82 -11.66 -6.93
CA ILE A 3 -5.73 -10.22 -6.63
C ILE A 3 -6.88 -9.74 -5.72
N ALA A 4 -8.10 -10.22 -5.97
CA ALA A 4 -9.26 -9.89 -5.14
C ALA A 4 -9.07 -10.33 -3.66
N ARG A 5 -8.50 -11.52 -3.43
CA ARG A 5 -8.23 -12.01 -2.07
C ARG A 5 -7.11 -11.23 -1.38
N LEU A 6 -6.08 -10.82 -2.14
CA LEU A 6 -5.02 -9.94 -1.64
C LEU A 6 -5.56 -8.56 -1.26
N ARG A 7 -6.49 -8.00 -2.07
CA ARG A 7 -7.15 -6.74 -1.74
C ARG A 7 -7.96 -6.85 -0.44
N LEU A 8 -8.74 -7.92 -0.26
CA LEU A 8 -9.45 -8.16 1.01
C LEU A 8 -8.49 -8.23 2.21
N LEU A 9 -7.31 -8.83 2.04
CA LEU A 9 -6.29 -8.89 3.09
C LEU A 9 -5.77 -7.50 3.45
N ILE A 10 -5.46 -6.67 2.45
CA ILE A 10 -5.07 -5.27 2.66
C ILE A 10 -6.15 -4.55 3.45
N LYS A 11 -7.41 -4.61 2.99
CA LYS A 11 -8.51 -3.89 3.67
C LYS A 11 -8.65 -4.30 5.12
N ARG A 12 -8.57 -5.60 5.42
CA ARG A 12 -8.66 -6.11 6.80
C ARG A 12 -7.52 -5.58 7.66
N ASN A 13 -6.27 -5.75 7.21
CA ASN A 13 -5.09 -5.37 7.96
C ASN A 13 -5.01 -3.84 8.12
N PHE A 14 -5.27 -3.09 7.04
CA PHE A 14 -5.31 -1.65 7.06
C PHE A 14 -6.41 -1.12 7.99
N THR A 15 -7.62 -1.69 7.96
CA THR A 15 -8.69 -1.29 8.87
C THR A 15 -8.27 -1.45 10.33
N SER A 16 -7.57 -2.53 10.68
CA SER A 16 -7.03 -2.73 12.03
C SER A 16 -6.00 -1.67 12.38
N TYR A 17 -5.02 -1.45 11.51
CA TYR A 17 -3.99 -0.42 11.66
C TYR A 17 -4.61 0.98 11.82
N TYR A 18 -5.58 1.33 10.98
CA TYR A 18 -6.22 2.64 11.00
C TYR A 18 -6.97 2.90 12.30
N LEU A 19 -7.63 1.88 12.86
CA LEU A 19 -8.29 2.01 14.16
C LEU A 19 -7.28 2.20 15.31
N GLN A 20 -6.06 1.66 15.19
CA GLN A 20 -4.99 1.89 16.17
C GLN A 20 -4.48 3.34 16.15
N LEU A 21 -4.49 4.02 15.00
CA LEU A 21 -4.09 5.44 14.90
C LEU A 21 -4.92 6.35 15.81
N HIS A 22 -6.16 5.98 16.08
CA HIS A 22 -7.07 6.72 16.96
C HIS A 22 -7.16 6.13 18.38
N GLY A 23 -6.31 5.16 18.71
CA GLY A 23 -6.20 4.55 20.03
C GLY A 23 -5.08 5.15 20.89
N TYR A 24 -5.01 4.74 22.15
CA TYR A 24 -3.87 5.06 23.02
C TYR A 24 -2.73 4.05 22.75
N GLY A 25 -1.82 4.38 21.84
CA GLY A 25 -0.67 3.55 21.52
C GLY A 25 0.05 3.96 20.24
N VAL A 26 1.21 3.34 19.98
CA VAL A 26 1.89 3.45 18.69
C VAL A 26 1.21 2.48 17.73
N ALA A 27 0.62 3.01 16.65
CA ALA A 27 0.02 2.19 15.62
C ALA A 27 1.10 1.43 14.83
N ASP A 28 0.88 0.13 14.59
CA ASP A 28 1.83 -0.71 13.87
C ASP A 28 1.33 -1.02 12.45
N PRO A 29 1.98 -0.47 11.40
CA PRO A 29 1.58 -0.72 10.01
C PRO A 29 2.16 -2.02 9.42
N THR A 30 2.91 -2.84 10.18
CA THR A 30 3.70 -3.97 9.66
C THR A 30 2.86 -4.95 8.82
N ASP A 31 1.74 -5.44 9.34
CA ASP A 31 0.87 -6.38 8.61
C ASP A 31 0.24 -5.77 7.37
N THR A 32 -0.01 -4.46 7.39
CA THR A 32 -0.51 -3.71 6.24
C THR A 32 0.58 -3.66 5.17
N ILE A 33 1.80 -3.26 5.51
CA ILE A 33 2.95 -3.18 4.59
C ILE A 33 3.25 -4.56 3.97
N LEU A 34 3.22 -5.63 4.76
CA LEU A 34 3.40 -6.99 4.25
C LEU A 34 2.31 -7.38 3.25
N SER A 35 1.04 -7.08 3.56
CA SER A 35 -0.07 -7.35 2.62
C SER A 35 0.04 -6.53 1.32
N CYS A 36 0.48 -5.27 1.41
CA CYS A 36 0.76 -4.42 0.24
C CYS A 36 1.91 -4.99 -0.60
N THR A 37 2.96 -5.53 0.03
CA THR A 37 4.11 -6.11 -0.67
C THR A 37 3.68 -7.31 -1.52
N VAL A 38 2.94 -8.25 -0.92
CA VAL A 38 2.42 -9.43 -1.65
C VAL A 38 1.43 -9.01 -2.74
N TYR A 39 0.60 -7.99 -2.49
CA TYR A 39 -0.32 -7.46 -3.50
C TYR A 39 0.41 -6.86 -4.70
N LEU A 40 1.40 -6.00 -4.48
CA LEU A 40 2.13 -5.32 -5.56
C LEU A 40 2.95 -6.31 -6.39
N ALA A 41 3.55 -7.32 -5.76
CA ALA A 41 4.22 -8.41 -6.46
C ALA A 41 3.24 -9.16 -7.39
N ALA A 42 2.08 -9.56 -6.87
CA ALA A 42 1.06 -10.24 -7.67
C ALA A 42 0.47 -9.33 -8.77
N ARG A 43 0.32 -8.02 -8.52
CA ARG A 43 -0.16 -7.06 -9.53
C ARG A 43 0.83 -6.90 -10.68
N THR A 44 2.12 -6.82 -10.36
CA THR A 44 3.22 -6.76 -11.34
C THR A 44 3.25 -8.04 -12.18
N GLU A 45 3.16 -9.20 -11.54
CA GLU A 45 3.10 -10.50 -12.22
C GLU A 45 1.91 -10.57 -13.18
N ALA A 46 0.72 -10.16 -12.72
CA ALA A 46 -0.49 -10.16 -13.54
C ALA A 46 -0.46 -9.15 -14.70
N ALA A 47 0.22 -8.02 -14.52
CA ALA A 47 0.37 -7.01 -15.57
C ALA A 47 1.49 -7.36 -16.58
N GLY A 48 2.46 -8.19 -16.18
CA GLY A 48 3.65 -8.48 -16.97
C GLY A 48 4.68 -7.34 -17.00
N HIS A 49 4.45 -6.27 -16.25
CA HIS A 49 5.36 -5.14 -16.11
C HIS A 49 5.24 -4.49 -14.72
N LEU A 50 6.24 -3.69 -14.36
CA LEU A 50 6.16 -2.85 -13.17
C LEU A 50 5.07 -1.81 -13.34
N LEU A 51 4.28 -1.60 -12.29
CA LEU A 51 3.29 -0.53 -12.27
C LEU A 51 3.99 0.82 -12.45
N SER A 52 3.56 1.57 -13.45
CA SER A 52 3.90 2.99 -13.59
C SER A 52 3.38 3.79 -12.40
N ASP A 53 3.88 5.02 -12.23
CA ASP A 53 3.42 5.86 -11.12
C ASP A 53 1.93 6.20 -11.21
N VAL A 54 1.40 6.34 -12.43
CA VAL A 54 -0.04 6.58 -12.68
C VAL A 54 -0.87 5.36 -12.28
N GLU A 55 -0.45 4.15 -12.66
CA GLU A 55 -1.14 2.92 -12.27
C GLU A 55 -1.07 2.68 -10.77
N PHE A 56 0.10 2.93 -10.18
CA PHE A 56 0.31 2.82 -8.75
C PHE A 56 -0.59 3.80 -7.97
N ASP A 57 -0.68 5.05 -8.42
CA ASP A 57 -1.58 6.04 -7.84
C ASP A 57 -3.06 5.66 -7.99
N ALA A 58 -3.45 5.13 -9.15
CA ALA A 58 -4.81 4.64 -9.37
C ALA A 58 -5.16 3.48 -8.43
N GLU A 59 -4.23 2.55 -8.19
CA GLU A 59 -4.40 1.45 -7.24
C GLU A 59 -4.54 1.96 -5.80
N ILE A 60 -3.74 2.96 -5.39
CA ILE A 60 -3.88 3.62 -4.08
C ILE A 60 -5.29 4.20 -3.92
N GLN A 61 -5.75 4.99 -4.88
CA GLN A 61 -7.08 5.63 -4.81
C GLN A 61 -8.20 4.61 -4.77
N HIS A 62 -8.10 3.55 -5.57
CA HIS A 62 -9.08 2.48 -5.59
C HIS A 62 -9.17 1.76 -4.24
N ILE A 63 -8.04 1.35 -3.67
CA ILE A 63 -7.99 0.65 -2.39
C ILE A 63 -8.43 1.56 -1.24
N ALA A 64 -7.98 2.83 -1.25
CA ALA A 64 -8.37 3.80 -0.25
C ALA A 64 -9.89 4.03 -0.24
N GLY A 65 -10.51 4.20 -1.40
CA GLY A 65 -11.97 4.36 -1.51
C GLY A 65 -12.74 3.15 -0.98
N GLU A 66 -12.28 1.92 -1.24
CA GLU A 66 -12.90 0.73 -0.65
C GLU A 66 -12.78 0.69 0.88
N ILE A 67 -11.61 1.07 1.41
CA ILE A 67 -11.34 1.11 2.86
C ILE A 67 -12.19 2.18 3.55
N GLU A 68 -12.29 3.38 2.98
CA GLU A 68 -13.12 4.47 3.51
C GLU A 68 -14.58 4.02 3.62
N GLN A 69 -15.12 3.34 2.60
CA GLN A 69 -16.47 2.79 2.65
C GLN A 69 -16.63 1.74 3.75
N ASP A 70 -15.65 0.85 3.92
CA ASP A 70 -15.67 -0.17 4.96
C ASP A 70 -15.57 0.45 6.37
N LEU A 71 -14.80 1.53 6.53
CA LEU A 71 -14.70 2.29 7.77
C LEU A 71 -15.98 3.05 8.09
N LEU A 72 -16.60 3.72 7.11
CA LEU A 72 -17.87 4.44 7.30
C LEU A 72 -19.00 3.51 7.79
N ARG A 73 -18.99 2.24 7.39
CA ARG A 73 -19.96 1.23 7.86
C ARG A 73 -19.80 0.85 9.33
N LYS A 74 -18.70 1.20 10.00
CA LYS A 74 -18.45 0.86 11.42
C LYS A 74 -19.17 1.78 12.41
N GLY A 75 -19.73 2.91 11.97
CA GLY A 75 -20.58 3.77 12.80
C GLY A 75 -20.30 5.27 12.67
N PRO A 76 -21.15 6.11 13.29
CA PRO A 76 -21.16 7.56 13.08
C PRO A 76 -19.86 8.27 13.49
N GLY A 77 -19.14 7.74 14.49
CA GLY A 77 -17.85 8.29 14.92
C GLY A 77 -16.73 8.15 13.88
N MET A 78 -16.89 7.30 12.86
CA MET A 78 -15.86 7.12 11.83
C MET A 78 -15.76 8.29 10.87
N LYS A 79 -16.86 8.98 10.57
CA LYS A 79 -16.82 10.13 9.66
C LYS A 79 -15.90 11.24 10.18
N GLN A 80 -15.93 11.50 11.49
CA GLN A 80 -15.03 12.47 12.11
C GLN A 80 -13.57 12.03 12.00
N ARG A 81 -13.27 10.77 12.33
CA ARG A 81 -11.92 10.21 12.26
C ARG A 81 -11.31 10.23 10.86
N LEU A 82 -12.13 10.02 9.82
CA LEU A 82 -11.72 10.13 8.41
C LEU A 82 -11.43 11.57 7.97
N ASN A 83 -11.94 12.58 8.69
CA ASN A 83 -11.59 13.98 8.44
C ASN A 83 -10.28 14.37 9.14
N GLU A 84 -9.96 13.71 10.26
CA GLU A 84 -8.74 13.96 11.04
C GLU A 84 -7.52 13.27 10.43
N GLU A 85 -7.72 12.08 9.86
CA GLU A 85 -6.66 11.25 9.30
C GLU A 85 -7.05 10.80 7.89
N SER A 86 -6.16 10.96 6.92
CA SER A 86 -6.50 10.72 5.51
C SER A 86 -6.18 9.28 5.10
N VAL A 87 -7.20 8.48 4.80
CA VAL A 87 -7.02 7.10 4.33
C VAL A 87 -6.14 7.03 3.08
N PRO A 88 -6.35 7.83 2.01
CA PRO A 88 -5.47 7.82 0.85
C PRO A 88 -4.00 8.07 1.16
N VAL A 89 -3.71 9.00 2.09
CA VAL A 89 -2.34 9.31 2.51
C VAL A 89 -1.72 8.10 3.23
N ARG A 90 -2.43 7.50 4.18
CA ARG A 90 -1.94 6.35 4.94
C ARG A 90 -1.79 5.08 4.11
N VAL A 91 -2.70 4.85 3.14
CA VAL A 91 -2.56 3.76 2.17
C VAL A 91 -1.31 3.99 1.31
N ARG A 92 -1.11 5.22 0.82
CA ARG A 92 0.08 5.58 0.03
C ARG A 92 1.37 5.32 0.80
N GLU A 93 1.47 5.73 2.05
CA GLU A 93 2.66 5.49 2.90
C GLU A 93 2.99 3.99 2.98
N CYS A 94 1.99 3.15 3.28
CA CYS A 94 2.19 1.70 3.37
C CYS A 94 2.60 1.10 2.02
N MET A 95 1.97 1.54 0.92
CA MET A 95 2.26 1.04 -0.42
C MET A 95 3.62 1.50 -0.94
N LEU A 96 4.08 2.71 -0.59
CA LEU A 96 5.41 3.20 -0.96
C LEU A 96 6.50 2.37 -0.29
N VAL A 97 6.37 2.10 1.00
CA VAL A 97 7.29 1.21 1.73
C VAL A 97 7.29 -0.18 1.12
N ALA A 98 6.11 -0.72 0.79
CA ALA A 98 5.98 -2.02 0.13
C ALA A 98 6.63 -2.04 -1.27
N ARG A 99 6.46 -0.97 -2.06
CA ARG A 99 7.06 -0.84 -3.39
C ARG A 99 8.59 -0.83 -3.31
N GLY A 100 9.17 -0.08 -2.37
CA GLY A 100 10.62 -0.07 -2.14
C GLY A 100 11.19 -1.41 -1.63
N ARG A 101 10.39 -2.22 -0.92
CA ARG A 101 10.78 -3.58 -0.50
C ARG A 101 10.68 -4.61 -1.62
N THR A 102 9.72 -4.42 -2.53
CA THR A 102 9.55 -5.29 -3.71
C THR A 102 10.62 -4.97 -4.76
N TRP A 103 11.14 -3.75 -4.73
CA TRP A 103 12.08 -3.26 -5.72
C TRP A 103 13.16 -2.40 -5.04
N PRO A 104 14.28 -3.02 -4.59
CA PRO A 104 15.46 -2.24 -4.25
C PRO A 104 15.95 -1.58 -5.54
N ASP A 105 15.89 -0.25 -5.55
CA ASP A 105 16.39 0.71 -6.55
C ASP A 105 16.74 0.19 -7.96
N ALA A 106 16.00 0.71 -8.95
CA ALA A 106 16.40 0.69 -10.36
C ALA A 106 17.77 1.37 -10.63
N ASP A 107 18.36 2.01 -9.62
CA ASP A 107 19.61 2.77 -9.69
C ASP A 107 20.86 1.88 -9.75
N GLU A 108 20.76 0.59 -9.41
CA GLU A 108 21.89 -0.34 -9.48
C GLU A 108 22.17 -0.84 -10.90
N ARG A 109 21.21 -0.74 -11.83
CA ARG A 109 21.44 -1.09 -13.25
C ARG A 109 22.20 -0.02 -14.03
N THR A 110 22.22 1.23 -13.56
CA THR A 110 22.89 2.34 -14.24
C THR A 110 24.35 2.50 -13.81
N ARG A 111 24.75 1.91 -12.67
CA ARG A 111 26.13 1.95 -12.16
C ARG A 111 27.04 0.82 -12.64
N GLY A 112 26.52 -0.23 -13.26
CA GLY A 112 27.33 -1.36 -13.77
C GLY A 112 27.99 -1.16 -15.14
N GLY A 113 27.80 0.00 -15.79
CA GLY A 113 28.20 0.23 -17.19
C GLY A 113 29.46 1.07 -17.41
N ARG A 114 30.39 1.14 -16.44
CA ARG A 114 31.68 1.83 -16.65
C ARG A 114 32.81 1.13 -15.89
N GLY A 115 33.67 0.44 -16.65
CA GLY A 115 34.99 0.01 -16.19
C GLY A 115 35.30 -1.43 -16.55
N THR A 116 35.90 -1.66 -17.72
CA THR A 116 37.35 -1.88 -17.87
C THR A 116 37.62 -2.01 -19.36
N GLY A 117 38.16 -0.93 -19.93
CA GLY A 117 39.01 -1.06 -21.11
C GLY A 117 40.38 -1.51 -20.61
N GLU A 118 40.85 -2.61 -21.17
CA GLU A 118 42.27 -2.92 -21.40
C GLU A 118 42.39 -3.44 -22.82
#